data_AF-A0AA46NUJ4-F1
#
_entry.id   AF-A0AA46NUJ4-F1
#
_cell.length_a   1.000
_cell.length_b   1.000
_cell.length_c   1.000
_cell.angle_alpha   90.00
_cell.angle_beta   90.00
_cell.angle_gamma   90.00
#
_symmetry.space_group_name_H-M   'P 1'
#
loop_
_entity.id
_entity.type
_entity.pdbx_description
1 polymer ?
#
loop_
_entity_poly.entity_id
_entity_poly.type
_entity_poly.pdbx_seq_one_letter_code
_entity_poly.pdbx_strand_id
1 'polypeptide(L)'
;MGRFITGDIDYKFMVAVQSSRAADRFGYLGETIFYEDEETKEVFPIEIHYNFDKNYLKYVEEELENIKNKLSNNLEKIYCFFNSRKVYKDEELAQFLNKTPEETFEIIHEYADFKLGNKIKDCIEEKGKCEFYAEI
;
A
#
# COMPACT_ATOMS: atom_id res chain seq x y z
N MET A 1 -13.68 10.58 -3.14
CA MET A 1 -12.27 10.96 -3.36
C MET A 1 -11.39 9.89 -2.74
N GLY A 2 -10.23 9.63 -3.32
CA GLY A 2 -9.25 8.68 -2.81
C GLY A 2 -7.87 9.09 -3.30
N ARG A 3 -6.83 8.58 -2.65
CA ARG A 3 -5.44 8.83 -3.02
C ARG A 3 -4.95 7.80 -4.03
N PHE A 4 -4.04 8.19 -4.88
CA PHE A 4 -3.49 7.37 -5.94
C PHE A 4 -1.96 7.30 -5.89
N ILE A 5 -1.44 6.27 -6.52
CA ILE A 5 -0.07 6.16 -6.98
C ILE A 5 -0.10 6.19 -8.51
N THR A 6 0.81 6.98 -9.09
CA THR A 6 0.99 7.08 -10.54
C THR A 6 2.47 6.99 -10.91
N GLY A 7 2.76 6.57 -12.16
CA GLY A 7 4.12 6.38 -12.66
C GLY A 7 4.29 5.00 -13.27
N ASP A 8 5.32 4.26 -12.86
CA ASP A 8 5.55 2.90 -13.33
C ASP A 8 4.49 1.90 -12.85
N ILE A 9 3.76 2.23 -11.77
CA ILE A 9 2.59 1.51 -11.28
C ILE A 9 1.39 2.45 -11.15
N ASP A 10 0.22 1.96 -11.54
CA ASP A 10 -1.07 2.59 -11.26
C ASP A 10 -1.74 1.85 -10.11
N TYR A 11 -1.98 2.55 -9.01
CA TYR A 11 -2.57 1.97 -7.82
C TYR A 11 -3.45 2.97 -7.08
N LYS A 12 -4.57 2.50 -6.54
CA LYS A 12 -5.44 3.31 -5.70
C LYS A 12 -5.32 2.85 -4.26
N PHE A 13 -4.97 3.76 -3.37
CA PHE A 13 -4.92 3.48 -1.94
C PHE A 13 -6.28 3.03 -1.42
N MET A 14 -6.26 2.11 -0.48
CA MET A 14 -7.45 1.71 0.24
C MET A 14 -7.89 2.84 1.18
N VAL A 15 -9.04 3.44 0.89
CA VAL A 15 -9.53 4.65 1.57
C VAL A 15 -9.71 4.38 3.06
N ALA A 16 -9.22 5.30 3.90
CA ALA A 16 -9.25 5.21 5.37
C ALA A 16 -8.48 4.01 5.99
N VAL A 17 -7.71 3.28 5.18
CA VAL A 17 -6.94 2.12 5.62
C VAL A 17 -5.45 2.36 5.40
N GLN A 18 -5.04 2.66 4.18
CA GLN A 18 -3.65 2.52 3.76
C GLN A 18 -2.90 3.85 3.83
N SER A 19 -1.76 3.92 4.49
CA SER A 19 -0.91 5.12 4.51
C SER A 19 -0.38 5.51 3.13
N SER A 20 -0.24 6.80 2.84
CA SER A 20 0.49 7.30 1.65
C SER A 20 1.95 6.87 1.66
N ARG A 21 2.52 6.65 2.86
CA ARG A 21 3.89 6.16 3.07
C ARG A 21 3.99 4.63 3.13
N ALA A 22 2.95 3.90 2.73
CA ALA A 22 2.94 2.42 2.79
C ALA A 22 4.16 1.79 2.11
N ALA A 23 4.67 2.42 1.04
CA ALA A 23 5.85 1.92 0.32
C ALA A 23 7.15 1.97 1.15
N ASP A 24 7.23 2.79 2.22
CA ASP A 24 8.43 2.88 3.08
C ASP A 24 8.80 1.54 3.72
N ARG A 25 7.80 0.68 3.96
CA ARG A 25 7.99 -0.63 4.58
C ARG A 25 8.83 -1.58 3.73
N PHE A 26 8.94 -1.34 2.42
CA PHE A 26 9.66 -2.20 1.48
C PHE A 26 11.13 -1.79 1.29
N GLY A 27 11.69 -1.04 2.25
CA GLY A 27 13.13 -0.76 2.34
C GLY A 27 13.59 0.55 1.71
N TYR A 28 12.69 1.36 1.14
CA TYR A 28 13.01 2.68 0.57
C TYR A 28 12.20 3.77 1.27
N LEU A 29 12.87 4.71 1.94
CA LEU A 29 12.17 5.87 2.52
C LEU A 29 11.88 6.90 1.43
N GLY A 30 10.60 7.08 1.10
CA GLY A 30 10.20 7.97 0.01
C GLY A 30 10.51 9.44 0.26
N GLU A 31 10.82 10.17 -0.80
CA GLU A 31 11.15 11.60 -0.77
C GLU A 31 9.85 12.43 -0.83
N THR A 32 9.56 13.18 0.23
CA THR A 32 8.35 14.02 0.26
C THR A 32 8.53 15.25 -0.62
N ILE A 33 7.61 15.44 -1.57
CA ILE A 33 7.51 16.63 -2.40
C ILE A 33 6.58 17.62 -1.73
N PHE A 34 7.05 18.87 -1.64
CA PHE A 34 6.31 19.96 -1.03
C PHE A 34 5.93 21.02 -2.06
N TYR A 35 4.73 21.56 -1.91
CA TYR A 35 4.27 22.75 -2.60
C TYR A 35 4.39 23.95 -1.66
N GLU A 36 4.96 25.06 -2.15
CA GLU A 36 4.96 26.35 -1.46
C GLU A 36 3.92 27.26 -2.11
N ASP A 37 2.97 27.74 -1.31
CA ASP A 37 2.00 28.72 -1.76
C ASP A 37 2.68 30.08 -2.00
N GLU A 38 2.56 30.62 -3.21
CA GLU A 38 3.26 31.85 -3.59
C GLU A 38 2.80 33.08 -2.77
N GLU A 39 1.53 33.11 -2.34
CA GLU A 39 0.91 34.23 -1.63
C GLU A 39 1.12 34.11 -0.11
N THR A 40 0.85 32.95 0.48
CA THR A 40 0.94 32.75 1.93
C THR A 40 2.31 32.32 2.42
N LYS A 41 3.19 31.84 1.51
CA LYS A 41 4.49 31.21 1.84
C LYS A 41 4.37 29.95 2.69
N GLU A 42 3.19 29.36 2.75
CA GLU A 42 2.97 28.09 3.46
C GLU A 42 3.44 26.91 2.61
N VAL A 43 4.03 25.92 3.28
CA VAL A 43 4.60 24.73 2.64
C VAL A 43 3.79 23.51 3.03
N PHE A 44 3.25 22.81 2.04
CA PHE A 44 2.40 21.63 2.25
C PHE A 44 2.96 20.42 1.51
N PRO A 45 2.96 19.23 2.15
CA PRO A 45 3.35 18.01 1.48
C PRO A 45 2.24 17.58 0.51
N ILE A 46 2.59 17.27 -0.74
CA ILE A 46 1.62 16.91 -1.79
C ILE A 46 1.75 15.46 -2.24
N GLU A 47 2.99 14.98 -2.37
CA GLU A 47 3.30 13.66 -2.92
C GLU A 47 4.56 13.10 -2.26
N ILE A 48 4.76 11.79 -2.44
CA ILE A 48 5.97 11.10 -2.04
C ILE A 48 6.53 10.38 -3.26
N HIS A 49 7.77 10.69 -3.63
CA HIS A 49 8.48 10.05 -4.73
C HIS A 49 9.23 8.81 -4.24
N TYR A 50 9.12 7.74 -5.02
CA TYR A 50 9.78 6.47 -4.79
C TYR A 50 10.52 6.05 -6.06
N ASN A 51 11.72 5.50 -5.89
CA ASN A 51 12.53 4.97 -6.99
C ASN A 51 13.23 3.68 -6.54
N PHE A 52 12.49 2.58 -6.62
CA PHE A 52 13.01 1.25 -6.27
C PHE A 52 13.83 0.68 -7.44
N ASP A 53 15.03 0.20 -7.16
CA ASP A 53 15.81 -0.59 -8.11
C ASP A 53 15.96 -2.06 -7.66
N LYS A 54 16.72 -2.86 -8.41
CA LYS A 54 16.96 -4.27 -8.08
C LYS A 54 17.60 -4.51 -6.70
N ASN A 55 18.29 -3.53 -6.13
CA ASN A 55 18.90 -3.67 -4.81
C ASN A 55 17.82 -3.74 -3.72
N TYR A 56 16.63 -3.22 -3.98
CA TYR A 56 15.52 -3.25 -3.04
C TYR A 56 14.65 -4.50 -3.14
N LEU A 57 14.79 -5.30 -4.21
CA LEU A 57 13.96 -6.48 -4.44
C LEU A 57 13.99 -7.44 -3.24
N LYS A 58 15.16 -7.66 -2.64
CA LYS A 58 15.30 -8.49 -1.44
C LYS A 58 14.45 -7.97 -0.27
N TYR A 59 14.46 -6.67 0.00
CA TYR A 59 13.69 -6.08 1.10
C TYR A 59 12.18 -6.14 0.81
N VAL A 60 11.79 -5.94 -0.45
CA VAL A 60 10.40 -6.08 -0.89
C VAL A 60 9.92 -7.52 -0.64
N GLU A 61 10.70 -8.52 -1.03
CA GLU A 61 10.36 -9.93 -0.85
C GLU A 61 10.32 -10.35 0.63
N GLU A 62 11.29 -9.91 1.42
CA GLU A 62 11.33 -10.17 2.86
C GLU A 62 10.09 -9.59 3.57
N GLU A 63 9.72 -8.35 3.27
CA GLU A 63 8.54 -7.74 3.88
C GLU A 63 7.23 -8.35 3.37
N LEU A 64 7.15 -8.72 2.10
CA LEU A 64 5.99 -9.46 1.57
C LEU A 64 5.79 -10.80 2.29
N GLU A 65 6.87 -11.52 2.57
CA GLU A 65 6.81 -12.78 3.32
C GLU A 65 6.46 -12.53 4.80
N ASN A 66 6.97 -11.46 5.42
CA ASN A 66 6.56 -11.06 6.77
C ASN A 66 5.06 -10.78 6.84
N ILE A 67 4.53 -9.98 5.90
CA ILE A 67 3.11 -9.65 5.83
C ILE A 67 2.27 -10.91 5.59
N LYS A 68 2.70 -11.78 4.66
CA LYS A 68 2.04 -13.05 4.39
C LYS A 68 1.98 -13.95 5.64
N ASN A 69 3.07 -14.00 6.41
CA ASN A 69 3.11 -14.77 7.66
C ASN A 69 2.19 -14.18 8.73
N LYS A 70 2.12 -12.85 8.86
CA LYS A 70 1.16 -12.16 9.76
C LYS A 70 -0.29 -12.43 9.38
N LEU A 71 -0.60 -12.36 8.09
CA LEU A 71 -1.95 -12.61 7.58
C LEU A 71 -2.32 -14.10 7.68
N SER A 72 -1.34 -15.00 7.51
CA SER A 72 -1.52 -16.44 7.60
C SER A 72 -2.75 -16.91 6.79
N ASN A 73 -3.61 -17.73 7.38
CA ASN A 73 -4.84 -18.25 6.78
C ASN A 73 -5.88 -17.16 6.44
N ASN A 74 -5.70 -15.91 6.88
CA ASN A 74 -6.62 -14.82 6.54
C ASN A 74 -6.37 -14.28 5.13
N LEU A 75 -5.16 -14.40 4.58
CA LEU A 75 -4.83 -13.86 3.25
C LEU A 75 -5.76 -14.42 2.17
N GLU A 76 -5.94 -15.74 2.12
CA GLU A 76 -6.83 -16.39 1.15
C GLU A 76 -8.30 -15.99 1.36
N LYS A 77 -8.75 -15.89 2.62
CA LYS A 77 -10.12 -15.46 2.94
C LYS A 77 -10.38 -14.04 2.44
N ILE A 78 -9.47 -13.12 2.70
CA ILE A 78 -9.57 -11.72 2.28
C ILE A 78 -9.54 -11.61 0.76
N TYR A 79 -8.66 -12.37 0.10
CA TYR A 79 -8.58 -12.41 -1.35
C TYR A 79 -9.91 -12.87 -1.97
N CYS A 80 -10.49 -13.96 -1.45
CA CYS A 80 -11.82 -14.44 -1.86
C CYS A 80 -12.93 -13.41 -1.59
N PHE A 81 -12.87 -12.71 -0.45
CA PHE A 81 -13.82 -11.68 -0.08
C PHE A 81 -13.82 -10.51 -1.08
N PHE A 82 -12.64 -9.96 -1.40
CA PHE A 82 -12.52 -8.82 -2.31
C PHE A 82 -12.64 -9.19 -3.79
N ASN A 83 -12.41 -10.45 -4.18
CA ASN A 83 -12.70 -10.90 -5.54
C ASN A 83 -14.20 -11.03 -5.82
N SER A 84 -15.00 -11.32 -4.80
CA SER A 84 -16.46 -11.47 -4.93
C SER A 84 -17.24 -10.17 -4.68
N ARG A 85 -16.60 -9.14 -4.10
CA ARG A 85 -17.25 -7.89 -3.67
C ARG A 85 -16.43 -6.66 -4.02
N LYS A 86 -17.09 -5.63 -4.56
CA LYS A 86 -16.47 -4.33 -4.85
C LYS A 86 -16.50 -3.34 -3.69
N VAL A 87 -17.43 -3.55 -2.76
CA VAL A 87 -17.68 -2.71 -1.59
C VAL A 87 -17.94 -3.61 -0.40
N TYR A 88 -17.64 -3.12 0.79
CA TYR A 88 -17.85 -3.85 2.04
C TYR A 88 -18.19 -2.86 3.16
N LYS A 89 -18.81 -3.38 4.21
CA LYS A 89 -18.90 -2.72 5.51
C LYS A 89 -17.93 -3.39 6.46
N ASP A 90 -17.38 -2.63 7.39
CA ASP A 90 -16.38 -3.13 8.33
C ASP A 90 -16.95 -4.29 9.18
N GLU A 91 -18.22 -4.24 9.57
CA GLU A 91 -18.85 -5.30 10.35
C GLU A 91 -19.02 -6.60 9.54
N GLU A 92 -19.33 -6.49 8.25
CA GLU A 92 -19.49 -7.67 7.37
C GLU A 92 -18.15 -8.38 7.17
N LEU A 93 -17.07 -7.62 7.02
CA LEU A 93 -15.73 -8.18 6.87
C LEU A 93 -15.25 -8.80 8.18
N ALA A 94 -15.49 -8.17 9.32
CA ALA A 94 -15.16 -8.71 10.64
C ALA A 94 -15.90 -10.03 10.91
N GLN A 95 -17.20 -10.09 10.60
CA GLN A 95 -17.99 -11.31 10.70
C GLN A 95 -17.47 -12.40 9.76
N PHE A 96 -17.15 -12.05 8.51
CA PHE A 96 -16.63 -13.01 7.53
C PHE A 96 -15.28 -13.61 7.94
N LEU A 97 -14.39 -12.80 8.53
CA LEU A 97 -13.10 -13.26 9.02
C LEU A 97 -13.20 -13.97 10.38
N ASN A 98 -14.34 -13.83 11.07
CA ASN A 98 -14.54 -14.25 12.46
C ASN A 98 -13.51 -13.60 13.39
N LYS A 99 -13.47 -12.26 13.33
CA LYS A 99 -12.49 -11.40 13.98
C LYS A 99 -13.16 -10.20 14.64
N THR A 100 -12.50 -9.58 15.61
CA THR A 100 -12.97 -8.28 16.14
C THR A 100 -12.77 -7.17 15.09
N PRO A 101 -13.47 -6.02 15.21
CA PRO A 101 -13.22 -4.88 14.34
C PRO A 101 -11.75 -4.44 14.33
N GLU A 102 -11.09 -4.46 15.48
CA GLU A 102 -9.68 -4.08 15.62
C GLU A 102 -8.75 -5.06 14.91
N GLU A 103 -8.92 -6.37 15.14
CA GLU A 103 -8.16 -7.40 14.42
C GLU A 103 -8.39 -7.32 12.91
N THR A 104 -9.62 -7.02 12.51
CA THR A 104 -10.01 -6.88 11.11
C THR A 104 -9.33 -5.68 10.48
N PHE A 105 -9.27 -4.54 11.18
CA PHE A 105 -8.59 -3.35 10.71
C PHE A 105 -7.10 -3.62 10.46
N GLU A 106 -6.40 -4.25 11.40
CA GLU A 106 -4.98 -4.63 11.25
C GLU A 106 -4.77 -5.57 10.06
N ILE A 107 -5.65 -6.56 9.92
CA ILE A 107 -5.63 -7.49 8.79
C ILE A 107 -5.80 -6.77 7.44
N ILE A 108 -6.73 -5.82 7.35
CA ILE A 108 -6.96 -5.06 6.11
C ILE A 108 -5.78 -4.14 5.82
N HIS A 109 -5.19 -3.52 6.85
CA HIS A 109 -4.01 -2.68 6.70
C HIS A 109 -2.85 -3.48 6.10
N GLU A 110 -2.53 -4.64 6.70
CA GLU A 110 -1.48 -5.54 6.19
C GLU A 110 -1.81 -6.05 4.77
N TYR A 111 -3.08 -6.37 4.46
CA TYR A 111 -3.49 -6.78 3.12
C TYR A 111 -3.35 -5.65 2.07
N ALA A 112 -3.67 -4.41 2.43
CA ALA A 112 -3.51 -3.27 1.54
C ALA A 112 -2.04 -3.04 1.19
N ASP A 113 -1.16 -3.12 2.19
CA ASP A 113 0.28 -3.02 1.98
C ASP A 113 0.83 -4.20 1.18
N PHE A 114 0.34 -5.42 1.44
CA PHE A 114 0.69 -6.61 0.64
C PHE A 114 0.41 -6.40 -0.85
N LYS A 115 -0.76 -5.83 -1.21
CA LYS A 115 -1.10 -5.56 -2.60
C LYS A 115 -0.15 -4.56 -3.25
N LEU A 116 0.24 -3.50 -2.52
CA LEU A 116 1.20 -2.51 -3.00
C LEU A 116 2.59 -3.14 -3.18
N GLY A 117 3.06 -3.91 -2.19
CA GLY A 117 4.35 -4.60 -2.25
C GLY A 117 4.47 -5.54 -3.46
N ASN A 118 3.41 -6.30 -3.78
CA ASN A 118 3.41 -7.15 -4.98
C ASN A 118 3.52 -6.31 -6.26
N LYS A 119 2.83 -5.15 -6.34
CA LYS A 119 2.95 -4.25 -7.49
C LYS A 119 4.37 -3.70 -7.66
N ILE A 120 5.02 -3.34 -6.55
CA ILE A 120 6.41 -2.87 -6.55
C ILE A 120 7.34 -4.01 -6.99
N LYS A 121 7.15 -5.21 -6.45
CA LYS A 121 7.92 -6.40 -6.83
C LYS A 121 7.83 -6.68 -8.33
N ASP A 122 6.60 -6.84 -8.85
CA ASP A 122 6.35 -7.16 -10.26
C ASP A 122 7.01 -6.11 -11.17
N CYS A 123 6.87 -4.84 -10.82
CA CYS A 123 7.45 -3.71 -11.54
C CYS A 123 9.00 -3.77 -11.59
N ILE A 124 9.67 -4.05 -10.46
CA ILE A 124 11.13 -4.21 -10.41
C ILE A 124 11.57 -5.44 -11.22
N GLU A 125 10.84 -6.56 -11.15
CA GLU A 125 11.18 -7.78 -11.89
C GLU A 125 11.05 -7.57 -13.41
N GLU A 126 10.01 -6.88 -13.85
CA GLU A 126 9.74 -6.63 -15.28
C GLU A 126 10.69 -5.58 -15.88
N LYS A 127 10.91 -4.46 -15.19
CA LYS A 127 11.62 -3.28 -15.73
C LYS A 127 13.04 -3.11 -15.19
N GLY A 128 13.39 -3.79 -14.10
CA GLY A 128 14.63 -3.61 -13.36
C GLY A 128 14.65 -2.39 -12.44
N LYS A 129 13.60 -1.55 -12.49
CA LYS A 129 13.36 -0.41 -11.61
C LYS A 129 11.87 -0.12 -11.54
N CYS A 130 11.45 0.58 -10.50
CA CYS A 130 10.08 1.02 -10.31
C CYS A 130 10.04 2.42 -9.71
N GLU A 131 9.63 3.39 -10.53
CA GLU A 131 9.55 4.80 -10.16
C GLU A 131 8.09 5.27 -10.14
N PHE A 132 7.64 5.84 -9.02
CA PHE A 132 6.26 6.29 -8.86
C PHE A 132 6.10 7.41 -7.82
N TYR A 133 4.94 8.07 -7.86
CA TYR A 133 4.53 9.15 -6.98
C TYR A 133 3.26 8.75 -6.23
N ALA A 134 3.27 8.91 -4.90
CA ALA A 134 2.13 8.61 -4.03
C ALA A 134 1.52 9.89 -3.47
N GLU A 135 0.21 10.09 -3.71
CA GLU A 135 -0.53 11.24 -3.18
C GLU A 135 -0.68 11.19 -1.65
N ILE A 136 -0.61 12.36 -1.00
CA ILE A 136 -0.70 12.53 0.46
C ILE A 136 -2.13 12.75 0.96
#